data_AF-A0A943EQ10-F1
#
_entry.id   AF-A0A943EQ10-F1
#
_cell.length_a   1.000
_cell.length_b   1.000
_cell.length_c   1.000
_cell.angle_alpha   90.00
_cell.angle_beta   90.00
_cell.angle_gamma   90.00
#
_symmetry.space_group_name_H-M   'P 1'
#
loop_
_entity.id
_entity.type
_entity.pdbx_description
1 polymer ?
#
loop_
_entity_poly.entity_id
_entity_poly.type
_entity_poly.pdbx_seq_one_letter_code
_entity_poly.pdbx_strand_id
1 'polypeptide(L)'
;MERKVSKLTYDKYRGRFEEVMLMLKTNHTPHETRHSFITYAKKSDINEYMLKQIIGHEIRDITGKVYIHQTIEELCLEMEKINFL
;
A
#
# COMPACT_ATOMS: atom_id res chain seq x y z
N MET A 1 28.13 12.34 10.17
CA MET A 1 27.01 13.02 10.86
C MET A 1 25.73 12.29 10.46
N GLU A 2 25.18 11.46 11.33
CA GLU A 2 23.89 10.80 11.05
C GLU A 2 22.79 11.87 10.93
N ARG A 3 22.06 11.85 9.82
CA ARG A 3 20.90 12.73 9.66
C ARG A 3 19.79 12.20 10.57
N LYS A 4 19.38 13.01 11.55
CA LYS A 4 18.23 12.72 12.41
C LYS A 4 16.96 12.79 11.55
N VAL A 5 16.46 11.63 11.11
CA VAL A 5 15.22 11.55 10.33
C VAL A 5 14.04 11.84 11.26
N SER A 6 13.41 13.01 11.11
CA SER A 6 12.17 13.32 11.81
C SER A 6 11.00 12.61 11.13
N LYS A 7 10.09 12.01 11.91
CA LYS A 7 8.88 11.36 11.36
C LYS A 7 8.06 12.37 10.55
N LEU A 8 7.72 12.02 9.31
CA LEU A 8 6.80 12.80 8.47
C LEU A 8 5.38 12.62 9.01
N THR A 9 4.74 13.70 9.45
CA THR A 9 3.34 13.67 9.85
C THR A 9 2.45 13.58 8.62
N TYR A 10 1.23 13.07 8.79
CA TYR A 10 0.27 12.97 7.69
C TYR A 10 -0.03 14.35 7.06
N ASP A 11 -0.17 15.39 7.86
CA ASP A 11 -0.44 16.75 7.35
C ASP A 11 0.71 17.27 6.46
N LYS A 12 1.97 17.01 6.84
CA LYS A 12 3.12 17.38 6.03
C LYS A 12 3.19 16.58 4.74
N TYR A 13 2.87 15.29 4.79
CA TYR A 13 2.77 14.45 3.60
C TYR A 13 1.67 14.95 2.66
N ARG A 14 0.47 15.22 3.20
CA ARG A 14 -0.68 15.72 2.46
C ARG A 14 -0.38 17.04 1.78
N GLY A 15 0.21 18.02 2.48
CA GLY A 15 0.58 19.30 1.89
C GLY A 15 1.57 19.15 0.74
N ARG A 16 2.60 18.30 0.89
CA ARG A 16 3.54 17.99 -0.20
C ARG A 16 2.86 17.30 -1.39
N PHE A 17 1.88 16.44 -1.14
CA PHE A 17 1.12 15.81 -2.22
C PHE A 17 0.28 16.83 -2.97
N GLU A 18 -0.39 17.75 -2.27
CA GLU A 18 -1.18 18.84 -2.84
C GLU A 18 -0.31 19.76 -3.74
N GLU A 19 0.93 20.07 -3.33
CA GLU A 19 1.90 20.81 -4.16
C GLU A 19 2.20 20.08 -5.48
N VAL A 20 2.39 18.75 -5.44
CA VAL A 20 2.61 17.94 -6.66
C VAL A 20 1.37 17.94 -7.55
N MET A 21 0.17 17.79 -6.98
CA MET A 21 -1.08 17.81 -7.75
C MET A 21 -1.29 19.15 -8.44
N LEU A 22 -0.94 20.26 -7.78
CA LEU A 22 -0.98 21.60 -8.35
C LEU A 22 -0.01 21.73 -9.55
N MET A 23 1.22 21.25 -9.42
CA MET A 23 2.20 21.25 -10.51
C MET A 23 1.73 20.44 -11.73
N LEU A 24 1.06 19.31 -11.47
CA LEU A 24 0.50 18.43 -12.51
C LEU A 24 -0.83 18.94 -13.09
N LYS A 25 -1.43 19.99 -12.51
CA LYS A 25 -2.77 20.51 -12.86
C LYS A 25 -3.86 19.45 -12.73
N THR A 26 -3.76 18.60 -11.69
CA THR A 26 -4.73 17.57 -11.35
C THR A 26 -5.26 17.77 -9.93
N ASN A 27 -6.31 17.05 -9.55
CA ASN A 27 -6.91 17.13 -8.22
C ASN A 27 -7.13 15.74 -7.60
N HIS A 28 -6.10 14.90 -7.63
CA HIS A 28 -6.14 13.57 -7.02
C HIS A 28 -5.82 13.63 -5.53
N THR A 29 -6.26 12.60 -4.80
CA THR A 29 -5.95 12.42 -3.38
C THR A 29 -4.96 11.28 -3.16
N PRO A 30 -4.15 11.30 -2.08
CA PRO A 30 -3.30 10.16 -1.74
C PRO A 30 -4.06 8.84 -1.61
N HIS A 31 -5.32 8.87 -1.16
CA HIS A 31 -6.14 7.68 -0.97
C HIS A 31 -6.44 6.95 -2.29
N GLU A 32 -6.53 7.67 -3.40
CA GLU A 32 -6.73 7.07 -4.73
C GLU A 32 -5.56 6.16 -5.14
N THR A 33 -4.35 6.42 -4.66
CA THR A 33 -3.20 5.53 -4.92
C THR A 33 -3.41 4.16 -4.27
N ARG A 34 -3.98 4.11 -3.06
CA ARG A 34 -4.34 2.87 -2.36
C ARG A 34 -5.46 2.13 -3.08
N HIS A 35 -6.48 2.84 -3.56
CA HIS A 35 -7.54 2.24 -4.38
C HIS A 35 -7.02 1.65 -5.68
N SER A 36 -6.15 2.40 -6.38
CA SER A 36 -5.51 1.96 -7.62
C SER A 36 -4.67 0.72 -7.37
N PHE A 37 -3.83 0.72 -6.32
CA PHE A 37 -3.04 -0.44 -5.90
C PHE A 37 -3.90 -1.68 -5.69
N ILE A 38 -4.98 -1.58 -4.90
CA ILE A 38 -5.88 -2.72 -4.64
C ILE A 38 -6.51 -3.23 -5.94
N THR A 39 -6.89 -2.32 -6.84
CA THR A 39 -7.50 -2.68 -8.13
C THR A 39 -6.52 -3.46 -9.02
N TYR A 40 -5.28 -2.98 -9.17
CA TYR A 40 -4.26 -3.68 -9.97
C TYR A 40 -3.82 -5.00 -9.32
N ALA A 41 -3.72 -5.05 -7.99
CA ALA A 41 -3.43 -6.29 -7.26
C ALA A 41 -4.51 -7.36 -7.51
N LYS A 42 -5.79 -6.98 -7.45
CA LYS A 42 -6.90 -7.88 -7.77
C LYS A 42 -6.90 -8.32 -9.23
N LYS A 43 -6.53 -7.45 -10.17
CA LYS A 43 -6.38 -7.80 -11.59
C LYS A 43 -5.21 -8.75 -11.86
N SER A 44 -4.20 -8.75 -10.99
CA SER A 44 -2.99 -9.57 -11.10
C SER A 44 -3.08 -10.89 -10.34
N ASP A 45 -4.30 -11.28 -9.94
CA ASP A 45 -4.59 -12.52 -9.20
C ASP A 45 -3.74 -12.72 -7.94
N ILE A 46 -3.45 -11.62 -7.23
CA ILE A 46 -2.78 -11.70 -5.93
C ILE A 46 -3.70 -12.38 -4.92
N ASN A 47 -3.10 -13.25 -4.11
CA ASN A 47 -3.80 -13.90 -3.02
C ASN A 47 -4.48 -12.88 -2.08
N GLU A 48 -5.79 -13.01 -1.89
CA GLU A 48 -6.58 -12.03 -1.14
C GLU A 48 -6.19 -11.90 0.34
N TYR A 49 -5.75 -12.99 0.96
CA TYR A 49 -5.27 -12.96 2.34
C TYR A 49 -3.96 -12.18 2.45
N MET A 50 -3.00 -12.44 1.56
CA MET A 50 -1.74 -11.70 1.47
C MET A 50 -1.98 -10.22 1.12
N LEU A 51 -2.91 -9.93 0.20
CA LEU A 51 -3.29 -8.55 -0.12
C LEU A 51 -3.80 -7.79 1.10
N LYS A 52 -4.65 -8.41 1.93
CA LYS A 52 -5.15 -7.82 3.19
C LYS A 52 -4.00 -7.52 4.16
N GLN A 53 -3.00 -8.40 4.25
CA GLN A 53 -1.80 -8.17 5.05
C GLN A 53 -0.97 -7.00 4.50
N ILE A 54 -0.70 -6.97 3.20
CA ILE A 54 0.10 -5.92 2.53
C ILE A 54 -0.51 -4.53 2.75
N ILE A 55 -1.83 -4.41 2.62
CA ILE A 55 -2.51 -3.12 2.81
C ILE A 55 -2.78 -2.81 4.29
N GLY A 56 -2.55 -3.75 5.21
CA GLY A 56 -2.80 -3.58 6.64
C GLY A 56 -4.28 -3.56 7.01
N HIS A 57 -5.12 -4.35 6.31
CA HIS A 57 -6.51 -4.56 6.70
C HIS A 57 -6.60 -5.58 7.83
N GLU A 58 -7.54 -5.34 8.74
CA GLU A 58 -7.88 -6.30 9.79
C GLU A 58 -8.38 -7.61 9.18
N ILE A 59 -7.78 -8.72 9.62
CA ILE A 59 -8.19 -10.07 9.26
C ILE A 59 -9.02 -10.63 10.40
N ARG A 60 -10.32 -10.81 10.14
CA ARG A 60 -11.30 -11.31 11.12
C ARG A 60 -11.41 -12.84 11.16
N ASP A 61 -10.91 -13.52 10.13
CA ASP A 61 -10.87 -14.99 10.13
C ASP A 61 -9.77 -15.49 11.06
N ILE A 62 -10.19 -16.16 12.14
CA ILE A 62 -9.30 -16.74 13.14
C ILE A 62 -8.43 -17.83 12.51
N THR A 63 -8.96 -18.60 11.57
CA THR A 63 -8.23 -19.71 10.94
C THR A 63 -7.04 -19.17 10.15
N GLY A 64 -7.27 -18.21 9.26
CA GLY A 64 -6.20 -17.54 8.54
C GLY A 64 -5.19 -16.88 9.48
N LYS A 65 -5.68 -16.10 10.46
CA LYS A 65 -4.81 -15.35 11.38
C LYS A 65 -3.91 -16.24 12.25
N VAL A 66 -4.40 -17.41 12.69
CA VAL A 66 -3.70 -18.28 13.64
C VAL A 66 -2.82 -19.31 12.93
N TYR A 67 -3.22 -19.80 11.76
CA TYR A 67 -2.52 -20.91 11.11
C TYR A 67 -1.74 -20.50 9.86
N ILE A 68 -2.11 -19.41 9.19
CA ILE A 68 -1.48 -18.98 7.94
C ILE A 68 -0.51 -17.83 8.23
N HIS A 69 0.78 -18.19 8.25
CA HIS A 69 1.89 -17.26 8.44
C HIS A 69 2.60 -17.07 7.12
N GLN A 70 2.55 -15.84 6.60
CA GLN A 70 3.28 -15.45 5.41
C GLN A 70 4.58 -14.77 5.83
N THR A 71 5.66 -15.16 5.19
CA THR A 71 6.97 -14.52 5.30
C THR A 71 6.97 -13.19 4.54
N ILE A 72 7.91 -12.31 4.87
CA ILE A 72 8.04 -11.03 4.16
C ILE A 72 8.37 -11.30 2.69
N GLU A 73 9.19 -12.32 2.43
CA GLU A 73 9.60 -12.77 1.11
C GLU A 73 8.39 -13.21 0.26
N GLU A 74 7.46 -13.99 0.83
CA GLU A 74 6.22 -14.38 0.15
C GLU A 74 5.33 -13.17 -0.18
N LEU A 75 5.22 -12.21 0.74
CA LEU A 75 4.47 -10.97 0.48
C LEU A 75 5.12 -10.14 -0.63
N CYS A 76 6.46 -10.06 -0.67
CA CYS A 76 7.18 -9.38 -1.73
C CYS A 76 6.98 -10.06 -3.09
N LEU A 77 7.09 -11.40 -3.16
CA LEU A 77 6.86 -12.17 -4.39
C LEU A 77 5.42 -12.00 -4.92
N GLU A 78 4.43 -11.94 -4.03
CA GLU A 78 3.06 -11.61 -4.44
C GLU A 78 2.97 -10.18 -5.00
N MET A 79 3.61 -9.20 -4.35
CA MET A 79 3.62 -7.81 -4.84
C MET A 79 4.30 -7.66 -6.20
N GLU A 80 5.29 -8.49 -6.52
CA GLU A 80 5.96 -8.49 -7.82
C GLU A 80 5.04 -8.91 -8.97
N LYS A 81 3.92 -9.60 -8.69
CA LYS A 81 2.91 -9.92 -9.70
C LYS A 81 2.14 -8.70 -10.20
N ILE A 82 2.12 -7.60 -9.45
CA ILE A 82 1.30 -6.43 -9.80
C ILE A 82 1.86 -5.77 -11.05
N ASN A 83 1.09 -5.87 -12.13
CA ASN A 83 1.39 -5.12 -13.34
C ASN A 83 0.52 -3.85 -13.41
N PHE A 84 1.18 -2.69 -13.48
CA PHE A 84 0.53 -1.39 -13.57
C PHE A 84 0.37 -0.89 -15.02
N LEU A 85 0.82 -1.68 -16.02
CA LEU A 85 0.89 -1.32 -17.45
C LEU A 85 0.25 -2.37 -18.36
#